data_AF-A0A8X6G718-F1
#
_entry.id   AF-A0A8X6G718-F1
#
_cell.length_a   1.000
_cell.length_b   1.000
_cell.length_c   1.000
_cell.angle_alpha   90.00
_cell.angle_beta   90.00
_cell.angle_gamma   90.00
#
_symmetry.space_group_name_H-M   'P 1'
#
loop_
_entity.id
_entity.type
_entity.pdbx_description
1 polymer ?
#
loop_
_entity_poly.entity_id
_entity_poly.type
_entity_poly.pdbx_seq_one_letter_code
_entity_poly.pdbx_strand_id
1 'polypeptide(L)'
;MHIVSSNGLPMLYCLTQFLKERTEQFQQQQLFCLWVFYEPCFCFVKAEAVKQLLSKGGLEKAWTYNYLKPLLGTGLITSSVEKWKPIRKLLTPCFHSDILRGFLPVFNERSRKLVEHLRQESEKEFTNIDIPVTLTALDVIYETMLGTSIGALEKNSADYITAMNRIADISLSRVLKIWEYSDFMFNLTSGKEAKRHLKLIEDFTKSVIQEKKKQYLSGRKDNEKRREKHSWICYWSSILKPKH
;
A
#
# COMPACT_ATOMS: atom_id res chain seq x y z
N MET A 1 5.67 -26.04 -6.29
CA MET A 1 5.28 -24.66 -5.94
C MET A 1 5.69 -23.73 -7.08
N HIS A 2 4.91 -23.73 -8.17
CA HIS A 2 5.09 -22.82 -9.31
C HIS A 2 3.79 -22.02 -9.46
N ILE A 3 3.74 -20.85 -8.84
CA ILE A 3 2.72 -19.85 -9.13
C ILE A 3 3.48 -18.57 -9.43
N VAL A 4 3.79 -18.37 -10.71
CA VAL A 4 4.58 -17.24 -11.17
C VAL A 4 4.05 -16.88 -12.55
N SER A 5 3.09 -15.95 -12.54
CA SER A 5 2.61 -15.27 -13.75
C SER A 5 3.79 -14.66 -14.51
N SER A 6 3.78 -14.89 -15.82
CA SER A 6 4.88 -14.68 -16.75
C SER A 6 5.38 -13.23 -16.83
N ASN A 7 6.72 -13.11 -16.82
CA ASN A 7 7.55 -12.02 -17.37
C ASN A 7 8.17 -10.97 -16.43
N GLY A 8 7.89 -10.97 -15.11
CA GLY A 8 8.52 -10.02 -14.16
C GLY A 8 9.31 -10.66 -13.01
N LEU A 9 8.89 -11.86 -12.59
CA LEU A 9 9.38 -12.54 -11.41
C LEU A 9 10.80 -13.17 -11.49
N PRO A 10 11.36 -13.53 -12.66
CA PRO A 10 12.72 -14.08 -12.72
C PRO A 10 13.78 -13.10 -12.22
N MET A 11 13.66 -11.82 -12.58
CA MET A 11 14.65 -10.80 -12.21
C MET A 11 14.61 -10.48 -10.71
N LEU A 12 13.40 -10.37 -10.13
CA LEU A 12 13.26 -10.17 -8.69
C LEU A 12 13.77 -11.39 -7.92
N TYR A 13 13.44 -12.60 -8.37
CA TYR A 13 13.94 -13.83 -7.76
C TYR A 13 15.47 -13.88 -7.81
N CYS A 14 16.08 -13.65 -8.97
CA CYS A 14 17.53 -13.59 -9.12
C CYS A 14 18.15 -12.53 -8.21
N LEU A 15 17.54 -11.34 -8.11
CA LEU A 15 18.02 -10.31 -7.19
C LEU A 15 17.93 -10.78 -5.73
N THR A 16 16.83 -11.41 -5.32
CA THR A 16 16.69 -11.91 -3.94
C THR A 16 17.70 -12.99 -3.61
N GLN A 17 17.98 -13.92 -4.53
CA GLN A 17 19.04 -14.93 -4.35
C GLN A 17 20.41 -14.26 -4.28
N PHE A 18 20.70 -13.32 -5.19
CA PHE A 18 21.95 -12.57 -5.18
C PHE A 18 22.15 -11.80 -3.86
N LEU A 19 21.13 -11.09 -3.38
CA LEU A 19 21.19 -10.37 -2.11
C LEU A 19 21.41 -11.33 -0.94
N LYS A 20 20.72 -12.48 -0.93
CA LYS A 20 20.88 -13.51 0.09
C LYS A 20 22.32 -14.03 0.13
N GLU A 21 22.87 -14.46 -0.99
CA GLU A 21 24.25 -14.94 -1.10
C GLU A 21 25.26 -13.89 -0.60
N ARG A 22 25.06 -12.61 -0.96
CA ARG A 22 25.94 -11.53 -0.50
C ARG A 22 25.81 -11.28 1.00
N THR A 23 24.60 -11.33 1.55
CA THR A 23 24.41 -11.20 3.00
C THR A 23 25.07 -12.35 3.77
N GLU A 24 25.04 -13.57 3.23
CA GLU A 24 25.73 -14.74 3.82
C GLU A 24 27.25 -14.58 3.74
N GLN A 25 27.77 -14.15 2.58
CA GLN A 25 29.21 -13.91 2.38
C GLN A 25 29.75 -12.83 3.34
N PHE A 26 29.01 -11.75 3.56
CA PHE A 26 29.42 -10.62 4.40
C PHE A 26 28.81 -10.66 5.81
N GLN A 27 28.34 -11.82 6.28
CA GLN A 27 27.66 -11.97 7.59
C GLN A 27 28.48 -11.46 8.78
N GLN A 28 29.82 -11.53 8.69
CA GLN A 28 30.72 -11.05 9.75
C GLN A 28 30.83 -9.52 9.78
N GLN A 29 30.59 -8.84 8.65
CA GLN A 29 30.66 -7.38 8.51
C GLN A 29 29.37 -6.70 8.99
N GLN A 30 29.44 -5.41 9.32
CA GLN A 30 28.24 -4.64 9.69
C GLN A 30 27.40 -4.22 8.48
N LEU A 31 28.08 -3.90 7.37
CA LEU A 31 27.49 -3.50 6.11
C LEU A 31 28.40 -3.91 4.95
N PHE A 32 27.86 -3.95 3.74
CA PHE A 32 28.61 -4.06 2.49
C PHE A 32 28.05 -3.11 1.44
N CYS A 33 28.88 -2.77 0.45
CA CYS A 33 28.49 -1.92 -0.67
C CYS A 33 28.27 -2.78 -1.92
N LEU A 34 27.11 -2.61 -2.56
CA LEU A 34 26.80 -3.13 -3.88
C LEU A 34 26.77 -1.98 -4.86
N TRP A 35 27.55 -2.07 -5.93
CA TRP A 35 27.46 -1.11 -7.02
C TRP A 35 26.31 -1.51 -7.93
N VAL A 36 25.26 -0.70 -7.96
CA VAL A 36 24.16 -0.82 -8.91
C VAL A 36 24.40 0.24 -9.98
N PHE A 37 25.04 -0.18 -11.07
CA PHE A 37 25.56 0.72 -12.11
C PHE A 37 26.55 1.75 -11.53
N TYR A 38 26.31 3.05 -11.67
CA TYR A 38 27.17 4.10 -11.08
C TYR A 38 26.81 4.45 -9.63
N GLU A 39 25.72 3.90 -9.08
CA GLU A 39 25.21 4.28 -7.76
C GLU A 39 25.61 3.22 -6.71
N PRO A 40 26.31 3.60 -5.63
CA PRO A 40 26.60 2.70 -4.53
C PRO A 40 25.36 2.47 -3.66
N CYS A 41 24.99 1.20 -3.48
CA CYS A 41 23.93 0.76 -2.58
C CYS A 41 24.54 0.11 -1.33
N PHE A 42 24.36 0.74 -0.17
CA PHE A 42 24.86 0.20 1.10
C PHE A 42 23.81 -0.72 1.73
N CYS A 43 24.16 -1.99 1.86
CA CYS A 43 23.35 -3.02 2.49
C CYS A 43 23.81 -3.24 3.94
N PHE A 44 22.91 -3.06 4.88
CA PHE A 44 23.17 -3.25 6.31
C PHE A 44 22.78 -4.67 6.72
N VAL A 45 23.73 -5.42 7.27
CA VAL A 45 23.55 -6.85 7.60
C VAL A 45 23.18 -7.03 9.06
N LYS A 46 23.78 -6.24 9.96
CA LYS A 46 23.59 -6.36 11.41
C LYS A 46 22.56 -5.36 11.93
N ALA A 47 21.78 -5.79 12.92
CA ALA A 47 20.73 -4.98 13.54
C ALA A 47 21.27 -3.70 14.19
N GLU A 48 22.47 -3.73 14.76
CA GLU A 48 23.11 -2.57 15.38
C GLU A 48 23.36 -1.45 14.36
N ALA A 49 23.79 -1.81 13.15
CA ALA A 49 24.06 -0.85 12.09
C ALA A 49 22.76 -0.21 11.58
N VAL A 50 21.70 -1.02 11.40
CA VAL A 50 20.36 -0.54 11.06
C VAL A 50 19.83 0.41 12.15
N LYS A 51 19.99 0.07 13.42
CA LYS A 51 19.58 0.91 14.56
C LYS A 51 20.28 2.28 14.52
N GLN A 52 21.58 2.31 14.27
CA GLN A 52 22.34 3.57 14.18
C GLN A 52 21.84 4.45 13.03
N LEU A 53 21.61 3.87 11.85
CA LEU A 53 21.09 4.58 10.67
C LEU A 53 19.71 5.21 10.94
N LEU A 54 18.78 4.40 11.46
CA LEU A 54 17.40 4.85 11.70
C LEU A 54 17.31 5.88 12.84
N SER A 55 18.20 5.82 13.83
CA SER A 55 18.21 6.75 14.96
C SER A 55 18.82 8.10 14.62
N LYS A 56 19.80 8.16 13.71
CA LYS A 56 20.60 9.37 13.47
C LYS A 56 20.20 10.20 12.25
N GLY A 57 19.25 9.75 11.42
CA GLY A 57 18.72 10.61 10.34
C GLY A 57 18.52 9.97 8.96
N GLY A 58 18.51 8.63 8.83
CA GLY A 58 18.17 7.93 7.58
C GLY A 58 16.68 8.02 7.18
N LEU A 59 16.08 9.21 7.26
CA LEU A 59 14.65 9.43 6.98
C LEU A 59 14.39 9.87 5.54
N GLU A 60 15.41 10.37 4.84
CA GLU A 60 15.30 10.76 3.44
C GLU A 60 14.99 9.56 2.55
N LYS A 61 14.12 9.79 1.56
CA LYS A 61 13.68 8.75 0.64
C LYS A 61 14.65 8.66 -0.53
N ALA A 62 14.98 7.44 -0.92
CA ALA A 62 15.77 7.21 -2.12
C ALA A 62 15.02 7.73 -3.36
N TRP A 63 15.78 8.13 -4.39
CA TRP A 63 15.22 8.63 -5.65
C TRP A 63 14.27 7.61 -6.33
N THR A 64 14.44 6.31 -6.05
CA THR A 64 13.55 5.23 -6.53
C THR A 64 12.10 5.40 -6.06
N TYR A 65 11.85 6.08 -4.93
CA TYR A 65 10.50 6.40 -4.47
C TYR A 65 9.75 7.34 -5.44
N ASN A 66 10.48 8.05 -6.33
CA ASN A 66 9.85 8.84 -7.39
C ASN A 66 9.00 7.98 -8.33
N TYR A 67 9.33 6.69 -8.50
CA TYR A 67 8.56 5.77 -9.34
C TYR A 67 7.22 5.35 -8.73
N LEU A 68 7.03 5.58 -7.43
CA LEU A 68 5.77 5.37 -6.72
C LEU A 68 4.88 6.61 -6.69
N LYS A 69 5.43 7.81 -6.98
CA LYS A 69 4.66 9.07 -6.97
C LYS A 69 3.46 9.08 -7.91
N PRO A 70 3.46 8.47 -9.11
CA PRO A 70 2.28 8.40 -9.95
C PRO A 70 1.09 7.68 -9.29
N LEU A 71 1.37 6.70 -8.42
CA LEU A 71 0.34 5.94 -7.70
C LEU A 71 -0.05 6.61 -6.37
N LEU A 72 0.94 6.99 -5.55
CA LEU A 72 0.75 7.40 -4.16
C LEU A 72 0.81 8.92 -3.95
N GLY A 73 1.05 9.69 -5.01
CA GLY A 73 1.27 11.13 -4.94
C GLY A 73 2.49 11.50 -4.10
N THR A 74 2.43 12.64 -3.41
CA THR A 74 3.46 13.11 -2.46
C THR A 74 2.96 13.00 -1.01
N GLY A 75 2.39 11.84 -0.67
CA GLY A 75 1.84 11.53 0.65
C GLY A 75 2.89 11.00 1.65
N LEU A 76 2.43 10.28 2.67
CA LEU A 76 3.27 9.79 3.77
C LEU A 76 4.45 8.89 3.32
N ILE A 77 4.30 8.14 2.23
CA ILE A 77 5.31 7.15 1.81
C ILE A 77 6.42 7.81 0.96
N THR A 78 6.06 8.79 0.13
CA THR A 78 6.89 9.34 -0.96
C THR A 78 7.33 10.79 -0.74
N SER A 79 6.86 11.43 0.33
CA SER A 79 7.21 12.81 0.65
C SER A 79 8.62 12.96 1.23
N SER A 80 9.20 14.15 1.05
CA SER A 80 10.43 14.55 1.74
C SER A 80 10.23 14.62 3.25
N VAL A 81 11.31 14.58 4.02
CA VAL A 81 11.24 14.59 5.50
C VAL A 81 10.48 15.82 6.03
N GLU A 82 10.65 16.98 5.40
CA GLU A 82 9.98 18.23 5.75
C GLU A 82 8.45 18.15 5.64
N LYS A 83 7.93 17.48 4.61
CA LYS A 83 6.50 17.26 4.40
C LYS A 83 5.99 16.06 5.21
N TRP A 84 6.82 15.04 5.35
CA TRP A 84 6.48 13.81 6.05
C TRP A 84 6.22 14.03 7.55
N LYS A 85 7.07 14.80 8.24
CA LYS A 85 6.96 15.05 9.69
C LYS A 85 5.58 15.59 10.10
N PRO A 86 5.05 16.68 9.50
CA PRO A 86 3.74 17.20 9.87
C PRO A 86 2.61 16.24 9.51
N ILE A 87 2.65 15.59 8.32
CA ILE A 87 1.65 14.59 7.91
C ILE A 87 1.61 13.43 8.91
N ARG A 88 2.77 12.90 9.30
CA ARG A 88 2.87 11.80 10.27
C ARG A 88 2.37 12.22 11.65
N LYS A 89 2.74 13.41 12.13
CA LYS A 89 2.26 13.94 13.41
C LYS A 89 0.73 14.04 13.43
N LEU A 90 0.13 14.45 12.31
CA LEU A 90 -1.32 14.56 12.17
C LEU A 90 -2.03 13.20 12.11
N LEU A 91 -1.44 12.20 11.44
CA LEU A 91 -2.05 10.88 11.25
C LEU A 91 -1.85 9.92 12.43
N THR A 92 -0.75 10.05 13.18
CA THR A 92 -0.40 9.12 14.29
C THR A 92 -1.51 8.93 15.31
N PRO A 93 -2.24 9.98 15.77
CA PRO A 93 -3.31 9.82 16.75
C PRO A 93 -4.44 8.90 16.29
N CYS A 94 -4.71 8.84 14.97
CA CYS A 94 -5.77 8.01 14.43
C CYS A 94 -5.46 6.50 14.52
N PHE A 95 -4.18 6.12 14.67
CA PHE A 95 -3.73 4.74 14.89
C PHE A 95 -3.64 4.37 16.40
N HIS A 96 -4.22 5.18 17.30
CA HIS A 96 -4.22 4.86 18.73
C HIS A 96 -5.06 3.61 19.02
N SER A 97 -4.61 2.79 19.98
CA SER A 97 -5.24 1.50 20.29
C SER A 97 -6.73 1.58 20.61
N ASP A 98 -7.17 2.63 21.31
CA ASP A 98 -8.60 2.84 21.60
C ASP A 98 -9.45 3.07 20.36
N ILE A 99 -8.91 3.77 19.36
CA ILE A 99 -9.59 3.98 18.08
C ILE A 99 -9.65 2.66 17.32
N LEU A 100 -8.56 1.89 17.32
CA LEU A 100 -8.51 0.58 16.69
C LEU A 100 -9.51 -0.41 17.30
N ARG A 101 -9.70 -0.38 18.63
CA ARG A 101 -10.74 -1.18 19.31
C ARG A 101 -12.13 -0.85 18.81
N GLY A 102 -12.39 0.42 18.48
CA GLY A 102 -13.63 0.88 17.86
C GLY A 102 -13.92 0.25 16.49
N PHE A 103 -12.91 -0.24 15.78
CA PHE A 103 -13.07 -0.90 14.47
C PHE A 103 -13.28 -2.41 14.54
N LEU A 104 -13.16 -3.03 15.73
CA LEU A 104 -13.37 -4.47 15.88
C LEU A 104 -14.71 -4.97 15.32
N PRO A 105 -15.85 -4.25 15.46
CA PRO A 105 -17.10 -4.66 14.83
C PRO A 105 -17.00 -4.75 13.30
N VAL A 106 -16.30 -3.80 12.66
CA VAL A 106 -16.07 -3.79 11.21
C VAL A 106 -15.21 -4.97 10.79
N PHE A 107 -14.11 -5.22 11.51
CA PHE A 107 -13.25 -6.38 11.23
C PHE A 107 -14.01 -7.69 11.35
N ASN A 108 -14.82 -7.84 12.40
CA ASN A 108 -15.63 -9.05 12.62
C ASN A 108 -16.69 -9.23 11.53
N GLU A 109 -17.39 -8.17 11.15
CA GLU A 109 -18.40 -8.23 10.09
C GLU A 109 -17.78 -8.66 8.75
N ARG A 110 -16.68 -8.03 8.35
CA ARG A 110 -15.98 -8.34 7.08
C ARG A 110 -15.34 -9.72 7.10
N SER A 111 -14.78 -10.13 8.23
CA SER A 111 -14.20 -11.47 8.37
C SER A 111 -15.25 -12.57 8.25
N ARG A 112 -16.47 -12.37 8.78
CA ARG A 112 -17.56 -13.35 8.60
C ARG A 112 -17.97 -13.49 7.14
N LYS A 113 -18.02 -12.39 6.38
CA LYS A 113 -18.31 -12.43 4.95
C LYS A 113 -17.23 -13.15 4.16
N LEU A 114 -15.96 -12.93 4.51
CA LEU A 114 -14.85 -13.68 3.93
C LEU A 114 -14.98 -15.19 4.20
N VAL A 115 -15.29 -15.58 5.45
CA VAL A 115 -15.51 -17.00 5.80
C VAL A 115 -16.65 -17.60 4.98
N GLU A 116 -17.75 -16.88 4.82
CA GLU A 116 -18.88 -17.36 4.00
C GLU A 116 -18.50 -17.52 2.52
N HIS A 117 -17.74 -16.56 1.97
CA HIS A 117 -17.22 -16.67 0.61
C HIS A 117 -16.28 -17.88 0.44
N LEU A 118 -15.34 -18.07 1.38
CA LEU A 118 -14.41 -19.21 1.34
C LEU A 118 -15.12 -20.56 1.53
N ARG A 119 -16.23 -20.58 2.26
CA ARG A 119 -17.05 -21.80 2.42
C ARG A 119 -17.64 -22.26 1.08
N GLN A 120 -18.03 -21.35 0.21
CA GLN A 120 -18.55 -21.66 -1.13
C GLN A 120 -17.44 -22.22 -2.05
N GLU A 121 -16.20 -21.86 -1.78
CA GLU A 121 -15.03 -22.34 -2.53
C GLU A 121 -14.44 -23.63 -1.95
N SER A 122 -15.03 -24.20 -0.89
CA SER A 122 -14.49 -25.36 -0.17
C SER A 122 -14.61 -26.68 -0.92
N GLU A 123 -15.49 -26.76 -1.92
CA GLU A 123 -15.67 -27.93 -2.79
C GLU A 123 -14.63 -27.98 -3.93
N LYS A 124 -13.83 -26.91 -4.12
CA LYS A 124 -12.80 -26.85 -5.15
C LYS A 124 -11.50 -27.50 -4.65
N GLU A 125 -10.80 -28.17 -5.56
CA GLU A 125 -9.48 -28.77 -5.29
C GLU A 125 -8.42 -27.72 -4.94
N PHE A 126 -8.51 -26.52 -5.55
CA PHE A 126 -7.61 -25.41 -5.30
C PHE A 126 -8.36 -24.08 -5.35
N THR A 127 -8.11 -23.25 -4.33
CA THR A 127 -8.69 -21.91 -4.21
C THR A 127 -7.58 -20.92 -3.88
N ASN A 128 -7.43 -19.89 -4.71
CA ASN A 128 -6.52 -18.78 -4.44
C ASN A 128 -7.17 -17.81 -3.42
N ILE A 129 -6.66 -17.81 -2.19
CA ILE A 129 -7.17 -16.98 -1.10
C ILE A 129 -6.64 -15.53 -1.12
N ASP A 130 -5.61 -15.22 -1.91
CA ASP A 130 -4.95 -13.91 -1.90
C ASP A 130 -5.92 -12.81 -2.34
N ILE A 131 -6.69 -13.06 -3.41
CA ILE A 131 -7.68 -12.12 -3.94
C ILE A 131 -8.81 -11.84 -2.93
N PRO A 132 -9.55 -12.84 -2.41
CA PRO A 132 -10.65 -12.58 -1.47
C PRO A 132 -10.16 -11.97 -0.15
N VAL A 133 -8.97 -12.35 0.35
CA VAL A 133 -8.37 -11.71 1.53
C VAL A 133 -8.03 -10.24 1.25
N THR A 134 -7.44 -9.94 0.09
CA THR A 134 -7.09 -8.57 -0.29
C THR A 134 -8.34 -7.70 -0.49
N LEU A 135 -9.41 -8.22 -1.11
CA LEU A 135 -10.68 -7.50 -1.24
C LEU A 135 -11.31 -7.22 0.14
N THR A 136 -11.25 -8.19 1.05
CA THR A 136 -11.76 -8.03 2.42
C THR A 136 -10.97 -6.97 3.19
N ALA A 137 -9.64 -7.00 3.08
CA ALA A 137 -8.78 -5.98 3.68
C ALA A 137 -9.08 -4.59 3.10
N LEU A 138 -9.34 -4.50 1.79
CA LEU A 138 -9.74 -3.26 1.14
C LEU A 138 -11.06 -2.71 1.72
N ASP A 139 -12.08 -3.55 1.85
CA ASP A 139 -13.36 -3.17 2.46
C ASP A 139 -13.18 -2.69 3.91
N VAL A 140 -12.34 -3.38 4.68
CA VAL A 140 -11.99 -2.98 6.04
C VAL A 140 -11.32 -1.59 6.06
N ILE A 141 -10.34 -1.36 5.19
CA ILE A 141 -9.63 -0.08 5.11
C ILE A 141 -10.61 1.05 4.77
N TYR A 142 -11.45 0.87 3.75
CA TYR A 142 -12.39 1.91 3.34
C TYR A 142 -13.51 2.14 4.36
N GLU A 143 -14.02 1.09 5.00
CA GLU A 143 -15.06 1.23 6.01
C GLU A 143 -14.53 1.89 7.28
N THR A 144 -13.30 1.57 7.70
CA THR A 144 -12.68 2.25 8.85
C THR A 144 -12.29 3.70 8.50
N MET A 145 -11.60 3.92 7.39
CA MET A 145 -11.12 5.26 7.00
C MET A 145 -12.24 6.20 6.60
N LEU A 146 -13.15 5.76 5.74
CA LEU A 146 -14.18 6.61 5.14
C LEU A 146 -15.58 6.39 5.75
N GLY A 147 -15.79 5.33 6.53
CA GLY A 147 -17.12 4.99 7.03
C GLY A 147 -18.07 4.47 5.95
N THR A 148 -17.54 4.09 4.77
CA THR A 148 -18.35 3.62 3.64
C THR A 148 -18.02 2.19 3.27
N SER A 149 -19.05 1.35 3.21
CA SER A 149 -18.95 -0.01 2.68
C SER A 149 -18.92 0.05 1.16
N ILE A 150 -17.83 -0.36 0.54
CA ILE A 150 -17.74 -0.47 -0.92
C ILE A 150 -18.28 -1.83 -1.39
N GLY A 151 -18.10 -2.86 -0.58
CA GLY A 151 -18.49 -4.23 -0.90
C GLY A 151 -17.60 -4.78 -2.03
N ALA A 152 -16.30 -4.57 -1.90
CA ALA A 152 -15.31 -4.96 -2.91
C ALA A 152 -15.25 -6.48 -3.08
N LEU A 153 -15.43 -7.25 -2.00
CA LEU A 153 -15.54 -8.70 -2.07
C LEU A 153 -16.79 -9.14 -2.83
N GLU A 154 -17.96 -8.57 -2.49
CA GLU A 154 -19.24 -8.97 -3.08
C GLU A 154 -19.38 -8.53 -4.55
N LYS A 155 -18.82 -7.37 -4.91
CA LYS A 155 -18.79 -6.88 -6.30
C LYS A 155 -17.71 -7.54 -7.14
N ASN A 156 -16.88 -8.40 -6.53
CA ASN A 156 -15.70 -9.00 -7.14
C ASN A 156 -14.87 -7.96 -7.90
N SER A 157 -14.40 -6.92 -7.20
CA SER A 157 -13.57 -5.84 -7.76
C SER A 157 -12.15 -6.32 -8.14
N ALA A 158 -12.05 -7.47 -8.80
CA ALA A 158 -10.82 -8.11 -9.23
C ALA A 158 -10.02 -7.22 -10.18
N ASP A 159 -10.69 -6.39 -10.99
CA ASP A 159 -10.03 -5.42 -11.88
C ASP A 159 -9.18 -4.40 -11.12
N TYR A 160 -9.67 -3.93 -9.96
CA TYR A 160 -8.92 -3.00 -9.11
C TYR A 160 -7.67 -3.66 -8.53
N ILE A 161 -7.80 -4.88 -8.00
CA ILE A 161 -6.66 -5.62 -7.45
C ILE A 161 -5.66 -5.96 -8.56
N THR A 162 -6.14 -6.39 -9.71
CA THR A 162 -5.30 -6.71 -10.87
C THR A 162 -4.53 -5.48 -11.32
N ALA A 163 -5.19 -4.31 -11.40
CA ALA A 163 -4.53 -3.05 -11.71
C ALA A 163 -3.49 -2.66 -10.65
N MET A 164 -3.80 -2.80 -9.37
CA MET A 164 -2.87 -2.52 -8.26
C MET A 164 -1.63 -3.42 -8.31
N ASN A 165 -1.83 -4.73 -8.45
CA ASN A 165 -0.73 -5.69 -8.58
C ASN A 165 0.13 -5.39 -9.81
N ARG A 166 -0.51 -5.05 -10.93
CA ARG A 166 0.22 -4.73 -12.15
C ARG A 166 1.05 -3.46 -12.03
N ILE A 167 0.55 -2.43 -11.36
CA ILE A 167 1.35 -1.23 -11.06
C ILE A 167 2.50 -1.56 -10.11
N ALA A 168 2.27 -2.36 -9.08
CA ALA A 168 3.34 -2.78 -8.18
C ALA A 168 4.47 -3.51 -8.93
N ASP A 169 4.11 -4.44 -9.83
CA ASP A 169 5.06 -5.15 -10.69
C ASP A 169 5.82 -4.20 -11.62
N ILE A 170 5.14 -3.26 -12.26
CA ILE A 170 5.78 -2.28 -13.16
C ILE A 170 6.72 -1.37 -12.38
N SER A 171 6.29 -0.86 -11.21
CA SER A 171 7.12 -0.02 -10.34
C SER A 171 8.37 -0.76 -9.87
N LEU A 172 8.24 -2.04 -9.48
CA LEU A 172 9.37 -2.86 -9.05
C LEU A 172 10.29 -3.19 -10.23
N SER A 173 9.73 -3.60 -11.36
CA SER A 173 10.47 -3.82 -12.62
C SER A 173 11.28 -2.60 -13.01
N ARG A 174 10.72 -1.39 -12.86
CA ARG A 174 11.40 -0.14 -13.19
C ARG A 174 12.62 0.12 -12.29
N VAL A 175 12.57 -0.28 -11.02
CA VAL A 175 13.74 -0.20 -10.11
C VAL A 175 14.86 -1.16 -10.54
N LEU A 176 14.51 -2.27 -11.19
CA LEU A 176 15.49 -3.29 -11.58
C LEU A 176 16.02 -3.11 -13.01
N LYS A 177 15.23 -2.51 -13.91
CA LYS A 177 15.60 -2.28 -15.32
C LYS A 177 16.23 -0.89 -15.48
N ILE A 178 17.56 -0.86 -15.52
CA ILE A 178 18.36 0.37 -15.66
C ILE A 178 17.89 1.24 -16.84
N TRP A 179 17.55 0.64 -17.98
CA TRP A 179 17.08 1.39 -19.15
C TRP A 179 15.70 2.05 -18.96
N GLU A 180 14.89 1.62 -17.98
CA GLU A 180 13.61 2.25 -17.63
C GLU A 180 13.77 3.36 -16.57
N TYR A 181 15.00 3.70 -16.17
CA TYR A 181 15.21 4.79 -15.21
C TYR A 181 14.78 6.13 -15.80
N SER A 182 15.11 6.35 -17.08
CA SER A 182 14.66 7.52 -17.84
C SER A 182 13.15 7.45 -18.10
N ASP A 183 12.44 8.53 -17.79
CA ASP A 183 11.01 8.65 -18.07
C ASP A 183 10.70 8.48 -19.57
N PHE A 184 11.61 8.88 -20.46
CA PHE A 184 11.42 8.71 -21.90
C PHE A 184 11.33 7.23 -22.28
N MET A 185 12.34 6.46 -21.88
CA MET A 185 12.40 5.02 -22.15
C MET A 185 11.25 4.27 -21.49
N PHE A 186 10.94 4.61 -20.24
CA PHE A 186 9.80 4.04 -19.53
C PHE A 186 8.48 4.29 -20.28
N ASN A 187 8.24 5.52 -20.75
CA ASN A 187 7.02 5.85 -21.49
C ASN A 187 6.91 5.09 -22.83
N LEU A 188 8.04 4.72 -23.44
CA LEU A 188 8.08 3.92 -24.66
C LEU A 188 7.80 2.43 -24.41
N THR A 189 8.23 1.88 -23.26
CA THR A 189 8.07 0.47 -22.90
C THR A 189 6.79 0.22 -22.07
N SER A 190 6.89 0.32 -20.74
CA SER A 190 5.88 -0.09 -19.76
C SER A 190 4.95 1.06 -19.34
N GLY A 191 5.27 2.30 -19.73
CA GLY A 191 4.57 3.49 -19.26
C GLY A 191 3.15 3.65 -19.82
N LYS A 192 2.87 3.18 -21.04
CA LYS A 192 1.50 3.16 -21.59
C LYS A 192 0.60 2.22 -20.78
N GLU A 193 1.12 1.05 -20.42
CA GLU A 193 0.43 0.08 -19.59
C GLU A 193 0.21 0.63 -18.16
N ALA A 194 1.25 1.21 -17.55
CA ALA A 194 1.15 1.85 -16.25
C ALA A 194 0.06 2.94 -16.23
N LYS A 195 0.00 3.81 -17.25
CA LYS A 195 -1.03 4.85 -17.34
C LYS A 195 -2.45 4.29 -17.39
N ARG A 196 -2.67 3.14 -18.05
CA ARG A 196 -3.99 2.50 -18.11
C ARG A 196 -4.43 1.99 -16.73
N HIS A 197 -3.56 1.28 -16.03
CA HIS A 197 -3.89 0.76 -14.70
C HIS A 197 -3.99 1.86 -13.64
N LEU A 198 -3.13 2.89 -13.70
CA LEU A 198 -3.26 4.08 -12.84
C LEU A 198 -4.62 4.75 -13.02
N LYS A 199 -5.12 4.86 -14.26
CA LYS A 199 -6.45 5.42 -14.52
C LYS A 199 -7.56 4.60 -13.87
N LEU A 200 -7.50 3.26 -13.95
CA LEU A 200 -8.48 2.38 -13.29
C LEU A 200 -8.48 2.58 -11.76
N ILE A 201 -7.30 2.66 -11.15
CA ILE A 201 -7.13 2.89 -9.71
C ILE A 201 -7.66 4.28 -9.31
N GLU A 202 -7.36 5.30 -10.11
CA GLU A 202 -7.81 6.67 -9.90
C GLU A 202 -9.34 6.78 -10.03
N ASP A 203 -9.93 6.18 -11.06
CA ASP A 203 -11.38 6.16 -11.29
C ASP A 203 -12.11 5.45 -10.15
N PHE A 204 -11.59 4.30 -9.69
CA PHE A 204 -12.10 3.62 -8.51
C PHE A 204 -12.04 4.52 -7.27
N THR A 205 -10.88 5.13 -7.00
CA THR A 205 -10.70 6.01 -5.84
C THR A 205 -11.64 7.22 -5.89
N LYS A 206 -11.80 7.84 -7.07
CA LYS A 206 -12.74 8.96 -7.28
C LYS A 206 -14.18 8.53 -7.04
N SER A 207 -14.58 7.34 -7.49
CA SER A 207 -15.95 6.83 -7.28
C SER A 207 -16.28 6.72 -5.79
N VAL A 208 -15.34 6.23 -4.98
CA VAL A 208 -15.48 6.09 -3.53
C VAL A 208 -15.58 7.45 -2.85
N ILE A 209 -14.71 8.40 -3.23
CA ILE A 209 -14.74 9.77 -2.68
C ILE A 209 -16.06 10.48 -3.02
N GLN A 210 -16.54 10.33 -4.25
CA GLN A 210 -17.81 10.92 -4.68
C GLN A 210 -18.99 10.32 -3.90
N GLU A 211 -19.00 9.02 -3.67
CA GLU A 211 -20.02 8.35 -2.87
C GLU A 211 -20.03 8.89 -1.44
N LYS A 212 -18.86 9.02 -0.80
CA LYS A 212 -18.76 9.62 0.54
C LYS A 212 -19.27 11.06 0.57
N LYS A 213 -18.94 11.87 -0.45
CA LYS A 213 -19.40 13.25 -0.56
C LYS A 213 -20.92 13.32 -0.70
N LYS A 214 -21.52 12.44 -1.50
CA LYS A 214 -22.99 12.35 -1.64
C LYS A 214 -23.65 12.02 -0.31
N GLN A 215 -23.11 11.05 0.43
CA GLN A 215 -23.64 10.67 1.74
C GLN A 215 -23.62 11.85 2.72
N TYR A 216 -22.49 12.56 2.79
CA TYR A 216 -22.35 13.76 3.62
C TYR A 216 -23.38 14.85 3.28
N LEU A 217 -23.61 15.11 1.99
CA LEU A 217 -24.57 16.11 1.54
C LEU A 217 -26.04 15.68 1.74
N SER A 218 -26.32 14.38 1.73
CA SER A 218 -27.68 13.83 1.88
C SER A 218 -28.20 13.81 3.32
N GLY A 219 -27.35 14.14 4.32
CA GLY A 219 -27.79 14.33 5.71
C GLY A 219 -28.37 13.09 6.40
N ARG A 220 -27.88 11.87 6.08
CA ARG A 220 -28.43 10.58 6.54
C ARG A 220 -28.10 10.27 8.02
N LYS A 221 -28.61 11.12 8.92
CA LYS A 221 -28.22 11.26 10.34
C LYS A 221 -28.53 10.11 11.32
N ASP A 222 -29.35 9.10 10.98
CA ASP A 222 -29.91 8.23 12.04
C ASP A 222 -29.14 6.92 12.34
N ASN A 223 -28.35 6.39 11.40
CA ASN A 223 -27.39 5.32 11.68
C ASN A 223 -25.94 5.83 11.81
N GLU A 224 -25.73 7.10 11.48
CA GLU A 224 -24.43 7.77 11.40
C GLU A 224 -23.82 8.00 12.79
N LYS A 225 -24.59 8.45 13.81
CA LYS A 225 -24.06 8.77 15.15
C LYS A 225 -23.27 7.64 15.85
N ARG A 226 -23.51 6.37 15.51
CA ARG A 226 -22.80 5.20 16.07
C ARG A 226 -21.53 4.83 15.28
N ARG A 227 -21.54 5.00 13.96
CA ARG A 227 -20.40 4.72 13.05
C ARG A 227 -19.47 5.94 12.89
N GLU A 228 -19.99 7.16 12.95
CA GLU A 228 -19.25 8.43 12.90
C GLU A 228 -18.26 8.61 14.06
N LYS A 229 -18.55 8.06 15.25
CA LYS A 229 -17.60 8.06 16.38
C LYS A 229 -16.33 7.25 16.11
N HIS A 230 -16.36 6.39 15.10
CA HIS A 230 -15.30 5.45 14.76
C HIS A 230 -14.96 5.60 13.26
N SER A 231 -14.70 6.80 12.77
CA SER A 231 -14.15 7.02 11.44
C SER A 231 -12.94 7.96 11.52
N TRP A 232 -11.91 7.64 10.76
CA TRP A 232 -10.64 8.38 10.77
C TRP A 232 -10.83 9.85 10.39
N ILE A 233 -11.71 10.13 9.43
CA ILE A 233 -12.02 11.48 8.95
C ILE A 233 -12.66 12.33 10.06
N CYS A 234 -13.54 11.75 10.88
CA CYS A 234 -14.16 12.46 11.99
C CYS A 234 -13.12 12.79 13.07
N TYR A 235 -12.22 11.85 13.38
CA TYR A 235 -11.11 12.09 14.29
C TYR A 235 -10.16 13.18 13.78
N TRP A 236 -9.90 13.18 12.46
CA TRP A 236 -9.15 14.22 11.75
C TRP A 236 -9.81 15.61 11.92
N SER A 237 -11.13 15.68 11.75
CA SER A 237 -11.90 16.91 11.93
C SER A 237 -11.94 17.39 13.38
N SER A 238 -11.95 16.48 14.37
CA SER A 238 -11.92 16.84 15.80
C SER A 238 -10.57 17.32 16.29
N ILE A 239 -9.47 16.81 15.70
CA ILE A 239 -8.10 17.26 16.00
C ILE A 239 -7.83 18.65 15.42
N LEU A 240 -8.46 18.98 14.28
CA LEU A 240 -8.32 20.27 13.61
C LEU A 240 -9.22 21.37 14.19
N LYS A 241 -10.13 21.05 15.12
CA LYS A 241 -10.91 22.10 15.81
C LYS A 241 -9.97 22.87 16.74
N PRO A 242 -9.83 24.21 16.59
CA PRO A 242 -9.08 25.00 17.55
C PRO A 242 -9.71 24.81 18.93
N LYS A 243 -8.87 24.49 19.92
CA LYS A 243 -9.27 24.57 21.32
C LYS A 243 -9.49 26.05 21.62
N HIS A 244 -10.75 26.45 21.77
CA HIS A 244 -11.11 27.73 22.39
C HIS A 244 -10.69 27.73 23.86
#